data_AF-A0A7S2GF55-F1
#
_entry.id   AF-A0A7S2GF55-F1
#
_cell.length_a   1.000
_cell.length_b   1.000
_cell.length_c   1.000
_cell.angle_alpha   90.00
_cell.angle_beta   90.00
_cell.angle_gamma   90.00
#
_symmetry.space_group_name_H-M   'P 1'
#
loop_
_entity.id
_entity.type
_entity.pdbx_description
1 polymer ?
#
loop_
_entity_poly.entity_id
_entity_poly.type
_entity_poly.pdbx_seq_one_letter_code
_entity_poly.pdbx_strand_id
1 'polypeptide(L)'
;MDGVVLRFAPFGAFVTVTAPTGEKTDGLVHVRHIRDGFIENVEDELSIGEAVKVRVISVDLEGHKLGLSMKEPGKKGGRFVAPGSLEAFVSQPPNEFLPGKVMTIMPFGAFVTVTARDGTKADGLVHKSDIKESFVRNAQEVLQEGQEVEVRVLSVDLKKSRMSLSMKRPRTDVSRFADIPPDKWLNGMVLRFASFGAFVRVTAPTGEKTE
;
A
#
# COMPACT_ATOMS: atom_id res chain seq x y z
N MET A 1 -5.95 5.36 -29.76
CA MET A 1 -7.15 5.62 -30.57
C MET A 1 -7.74 6.90 -30.06
N ASP A 2 -8.25 7.74 -30.95
CA ASP A 2 -8.97 8.94 -30.54
C ASP A 2 -10.44 8.56 -30.33
N GLY A 3 -11.00 9.07 -29.24
CA GLY A 3 -12.39 8.83 -28.87
C GLY A 3 -13.05 10.12 -28.40
N VAL A 4 -14.37 10.13 -28.41
CA VAL A 4 -15.17 11.26 -27.95
C VAL A 4 -16.04 10.81 -26.79
N VAL A 5 -16.01 11.56 -25.69
CA VAL A 5 -16.82 11.27 -24.50
C VAL A 5 -18.30 11.48 -24.85
N LEU A 6 -19.11 10.43 -24.73
CA LEU A 6 -20.56 10.49 -24.98
C LEU A 6 -21.34 10.89 -23.74
N ARG A 7 -21.05 10.22 -22.61
CA ARG A 7 -21.79 10.38 -21.35
C ARG A 7 -21.03 9.80 -20.17
N PHE A 8 -21.39 10.25 -18.98
CA PHE A 8 -20.87 9.73 -17.73
C PHE A 8 -21.82 8.70 -17.10
N ALA A 9 -21.23 7.84 -16.29
CA ALA A 9 -21.93 6.91 -15.41
C ALA A 9 -21.23 6.93 -14.04
N PRO A 10 -21.89 6.49 -12.95
CA PRO A 10 -21.27 6.48 -11.62
C PRO A 10 -19.97 5.67 -11.52
N PHE A 11 -19.77 4.73 -12.45
CA PHE A 11 -18.61 3.83 -12.50
C PHE A 11 -17.63 4.14 -13.64
N GLY A 12 -17.85 5.19 -14.44
CA GLY A 12 -16.93 5.54 -15.53
C GLY A 12 -17.50 6.51 -16.57
N ALA A 13 -16.81 6.59 -17.71
CA ALA A 13 -17.23 7.38 -18.87
C ALA A 13 -17.40 6.48 -20.09
N PHE A 14 -18.45 6.70 -20.87
CA PHE A 14 -18.62 6.08 -22.18
C PHE A 14 -17.95 6.94 -23.24
N VAL A 15 -17.10 6.32 -24.05
CA VAL A 15 -16.32 6.98 -25.08
C VAL A 15 -16.53 6.25 -26.39
N THR A 16 -17.01 6.95 -27.42
CA THR A 16 -17.03 6.41 -28.78
C THR A 16 -15.63 6.49 -29.34
N VAL A 17 -15.07 5.36 -29.74
CA VAL A 17 -13.75 5.27 -30.36
C VAL A 17 -13.88 4.96 -31.83
N THR A 18 -12.97 5.51 -32.62
CA THR A 18 -12.84 5.13 -34.02
C THR A 18 -11.77 4.04 -34.13
N ALA A 19 -12.19 2.86 -34.57
CA ALA A 19 -11.31 1.74 -34.82
C ALA A 19 -10.37 2.06 -36.01
N PRO A 20 -9.21 1.38 -36.12
CA PRO A 20 -8.30 1.56 -37.26
C PRO A 20 -8.96 1.16 -38.59
N THR A 21 -10.01 0.34 -38.54
CA THR A 21 -10.86 -0.08 -39.66
C THR A 21 -11.85 1.01 -40.10
N GLY A 22 -11.94 2.13 -39.39
CA GLY A 22 -12.86 3.24 -39.67
C GLY A 22 -14.23 3.11 -38.99
N GLU A 23 -14.51 1.98 -38.35
CA GLU A 23 -15.77 1.76 -37.62
C GLU A 23 -15.79 2.50 -36.28
N LYS A 24 -16.95 3.03 -35.91
CA LYS A 24 -17.17 3.67 -34.61
C LYS A 24 -17.80 2.68 -33.65
N THR A 25 -17.17 2.49 -32.50
CA THR A 25 -17.65 1.61 -31.44
C THR A 25 -17.63 2.32 -30.11
N ASP A 26 -18.60 2.04 -29.27
CA ASP A 26 -18.65 2.56 -27.91
C ASP A 26 -17.87 1.67 -26.96
N GLY A 27 -17.07 2.30 -26.10
CA GLY A 27 -16.41 1.61 -25.01
C GLY A 27 -16.55 2.34 -23.69
N LEU A 28 -16.35 1.60 -22.61
CA LEU A 28 -16.41 2.10 -21.25
C LEU A 28 -14.99 2.30 -20.71
N VAL A 29 -14.70 3.53 -20.28
CA VAL A 29 -13.54 3.85 -19.45
C VAL A 29 -13.99 3.83 -18.00
N HIS A 30 -13.61 2.81 -17.24
CA HIS A 30 -13.89 2.76 -15.80
C HIS A 30 -13.17 3.91 -15.08
N VAL A 31 -13.73 4.44 -13.97
CA VAL A 31 -13.11 5.57 -13.22
C VAL A 31 -11.62 5.37 -12.91
N ARG A 32 -11.23 4.13 -12.59
CA ARG A 32 -9.83 3.73 -12.31
C ARG A 32 -8.89 3.86 -13.51
N HIS A 33 -9.42 3.90 -14.73
CA HIS A 33 -8.68 3.93 -15.98
C HIS A 33 -8.69 5.30 -16.67
N ILE A 34 -9.25 6.33 -16.01
CA ILE A 34 -9.23 7.72 -16.47
C ILE A 34 -7.87 8.35 -16.13
N ARG A 35 -7.53 8.47 -14.84
CA ARG A 35 -6.24 9.06 -14.40
C ARG A 35 -5.64 8.33 -13.20
N ASP A 36 -4.37 8.60 -12.91
CA ASP A 36 -3.71 8.14 -11.68
C ASP A 36 -4.10 9.04 -10.51
N GLY A 37 -4.54 8.45 -9.40
CA GLY A 37 -5.10 9.17 -8.25
C GLY A 37 -6.58 8.83 -8.00
N PHE A 38 -7.18 9.49 -7.01
CA PHE A 38 -8.59 9.37 -6.70
C PHE A 38 -9.40 10.35 -7.57
N ILE A 39 -10.53 9.88 -8.07
CA ILE A 39 -11.53 10.69 -8.79
C ILE A 39 -12.80 10.57 -7.97
N GLU A 40 -13.25 11.68 -7.40
CA GLU A 40 -14.54 11.76 -6.71
C GLU A 40 -15.68 11.80 -7.72
N ASN A 41 -15.58 12.68 -8.72
CA ASN A 41 -16.53 12.76 -9.83
C ASN A 41 -15.80 12.79 -11.16
N VAL A 42 -16.34 12.07 -12.14
CA VAL A 42 -15.79 12.02 -13.50
C VAL A 42 -16.03 13.33 -14.26
N GLU A 43 -17.11 14.03 -13.91
CA GLU A 43 -17.53 15.30 -14.51
C GLU A 43 -16.56 16.46 -14.22
N ASP A 44 -15.76 16.35 -13.15
CA ASP A 44 -14.74 17.34 -12.82
C ASP A 44 -13.48 17.19 -13.70
N GLU A 45 -13.32 16.03 -14.34
CA GLU A 45 -12.12 15.69 -15.12
C GLU A 45 -12.36 15.73 -16.63
N LEU A 46 -13.57 15.37 -17.07
CA LEU A 46 -13.89 15.20 -18.48
C LEU A 46 -15.17 15.96 -18.83
N SER A 47 -15.23 16.46 -20.06
CA SER A 47 -16.45 17.05 -20.62
C SER A 47 -17.10 16.15 -21.68
N ILE A 48 -18.43 16.16 -21.74
CA ILE A 48 -19.16 15.50 -22.83
C ILE A 48 -18.78 16.18 -24.16
N GLY A 49 -18.42 15.38 -25.17
CA GLY A 49 -17.94 15.88 -26.46
C GLY A 49 -16.43 16.12 -26.54
N GLU A 50 -15.70 15.93 -25.44
CA GLU A 50 -14.24 16.09 -25.42
C GLU A 50 -13.55 14.96 -26.21
N ALA A 51 -12.56 15.34 -27.03
CA ALA A 51 -11.71 14.41 -27.74
C ALA A 51 -10.61 13.88 -26.81
N VAL A 52 -10.65 12.59 -26.50
CA VAL A 52 -9.77 11.92 -25.56
C VAL A 52 -8.99 10.79 -26.22
N LYS A 53 -7.75 10.59 -25.79
CA LYS A 53 -6.92 9.49 -26.26
C LYS A 53 -7.13 8.26 -25.39
N VAL A 54 -7.58 7.16 -26.00
CA VAL A 54 -7.89 5.91 -25.31
C VAL A 54 -7.24 4.71 -25.98
N ARG A 55 -7.07 3.64 -25.20
CA ARG A 55 -6.63 2.33 -25.66
C ARG A 55 -7.60 1.25 -25.22
N VAL A 56 -7.68 0.19 -26.01
CA VAL A 56 -8.43 -1.00 -25.67
C VAL A 56 -7.66 -1.80 -24.63
N ILE A 57 -8.34 -2.18 -23.54
CA ILE A 57 -7.81 -3.05 -22.49
C ILE A 57 -8.49 -4.41 -22.48
N SER A 58 -9.75 -4.49 -22.90
CA SER A 58 -10.51 -5.72 -22.99
C SER A 58 -11.54 -5.63 -24.11
N VAL A 59 -11.76 -6.74 -24.79
CA VAL A 59 -12.79 -6.89 -25.81
C VAL A 59 -13.61 -8.12 -25.44
N ASP A 60 -14.91 -7.92 -25.25
CA ASP A 60 -15.88 -9.00 -25.06
C ASP A 60 -16.75 -9.07 -26.31
N LEU A 61 -16.52 -10.10 -27.13
CA LEU A 61 -17.22 -10.31 -28.40
C LEU A 61 -18.64 -10.86 -28.20
N GLU A 62 -18.88 -11.60 -27.12
CA GLU A 62 -20.21 -12.15 -26.83
C GLU A 62 -21.12 -11.04 -26.28
N GLY A 63 -20.59 -10.27 -25.32
CA GLY A 63 -21.30 -9.15 -24.70
C GLY A 63 -21.30 -7.85 -25.51
N HIS A 64 -20.55 -7.79 -26.62
CA HIS A 64 -20.31 -6.57 -27.40
C HIS A 64 -19.79 -5.40 -26.54
N LYS A 65 -18.95 -5.70 -25.54
CA LYS A 65 -18.41 -4.70 -24.61
C LYS A 65 -16.96 -4.41 -24.91
N LEU A 66 -16.64 -3.12 -24.98
CA LEU A 66 -15.27 -2.65 -25.13
C LEU A 66 -14.80 -1.96 -23.85
N GLY A 67 -13.77 -2.52 -23.21
CA GLY A 67 -13.09 -1.88 -22.09
C GLY A 67 -12.00 -0.95 -22.59
N LEU A 68 -12.05 0.31 -22.19
CA LEU A 68 -11.13 1.35 -22.60
C LEU A 68 -10.33 1.90 -21.41
N SER A 69 -9.14 2.42 -21.70
CA SER A 69 -8.27 3.10 -20.73
C SER A 69 -7.66 4.34 -21.35
N MET A 70 -7.69 5.45 -20.61
CA MET A 70 -7.01 6.71 -20.97
C MET A 70 -5.55 6.73 -20.48
N LYS A 71 -5.16 5.75 -19.65
CA LYS A 71 -3.80 5.65 -19.10
C LYS A 71 -2.77 5.16 -20.11
N GLU A 72 -1.57 5.76 -20.01
CA GLU A 72 -0.38 5.33 -20.73
C GLU A 72 -0.05 3.85 -20.46
N PRO A 73 0.26 3.05 -21.50
CA PRO A 73 0.78 1.70 -21.32
C PRO A 73 2.11 1.76 -20.57
N GLY A 74 2.20 1.07 -19.44
CA GLY A 74 3.38 1.08 -18.56
C GLY A 74 3.16 1.80 -17.23
N LYS A 75 2.21 2.74 -17.13
CA LYS A 75 1.72 3.24 -15.84
C LYS A 75 0.66 2.30 -15.31
N LYS A 76 1.10 1.18 -14.73
CA LYS A 76 0.27 0.41 -13.80
C LYS A 76 -0.04 1.36 -12.63
N GLY A 77 -1.28 1.83 -12.53
CA GLY A 77 -1.83 2.60 -11.39
C GLY A 77 -1.85 1.76 -10.11
N GLY A 78 -0.65 1.47 -9.63
CA GLY A 78 -0.30 0.41 -8.71
C GLY A 78 1.12 0.03 -9.03
N ARG A 79 2.05 0.79 -8.44
CA ARG A 79 3.49 0.54 -8.43
C ARG A 79 3.75 -0.96 -8.36
N PHE A 80 4.14 -1.55 -9.48
CA PHE A 80 4.45 -2.98 -9.56
C PHE A 80 5.96 -3.08 -9.48
N VAL A 81 6.40 -3.67 -8.38
CA VAL A 81 7.78 -3.97 -8.04
C VAL A 81 8.43 -4.76 -9.19
N ALA A 82 9.64 -4.37 -9.60
CA ALA A 82 10.45 -5.20 -10.49
C ALA A 82 10.67 -6.56 -9.79
N PRO A 83 10.31 -7.71 -10.41
CA PRO A 83 10.27 -9.02 -9.75
C PRO A 83 11.56 -9.50 -9.07
N GLY A 84 12.72 -8.89 -9.36
CA GLY A 84 14.02 -9.24 -8.76
C GLY A 84 14.41 -8.46 -7.49
N SER A 85 13.61 -7.49 -7.02
CA SER A 85 14.03 -6.59 -5.92
C SER A 85 13.64 -7.04 -4.51
N LEU A 86 12.83 -8.11 -4.36
CA LEU A 86 12.29 -8.52 -3.06
C LEU A 86 13.18 -9.53 -2.32
N GLU A 87 14.07 -10.23 -3.03
CA GLU A 87 14.97 -11.24 -2.48
C GLU A 87 15.89 -10.64 -1.40
N ALA A 88 16.38 -9.42 -1.65
CA ALA A 88 17.19 -8.65 -0.69
C ALA A 88 16.47 -8.38 0.64
N PHE A 89 15.13 -8.43 0.65
CA PHE A 89 14.29 -8.16 1.82
C PHE A 89 13.79 -9.42 2.52
N VAL A 90 13.89 -10.60 1.89
CA VAL A 90 13.52 -11.88 2.53
C VAL A 90 14.49 -12.23 3.65
N SER A 91 15.77 -11.88 3.47
CA SER A 91 16.82 -12.11 4.47
C SER A 91 16.93 -10.98 5.50
N GLN A 92 16.07 -9.94 5.43
CA GLN A 92 16.17 -8.81 6.36
C GLN A 92 15.58 -9.18 7.72
N PRO A 93 16.30 -8.90 8.82
CA PRO A 93 15.76 -9.12 10.15
C PRO A 93 14.55 -8.20 10.39
N PRO A 94 13.43 -8.71 10.92
CA PRO A 94 12.17 -7.96 11.07
C PRO A 94 12.23 -6.81 12.08
N ASN A 95 13.36 -6.65 12.78
CA ASN A 95 13.63 -5.61 13.77
C ASN A 95 14.53 -4.49 13.22
N GLU A 96 15.01 -4.61 11.99
CA GLU A 96 15.84 -3.59 11.36
C GLU A 96 14.96 -2.54 10.66
N PHE A 97 15.30 -1.28 10.90
CA PHE A 97 14.69 -0.15 10.22
C PHE A 97 15.51 0.20 8.99
N LEU A 98 14.82 0.34 7.87
CA LEU A 98 15.37 0.73 6.59
C LEU A 98 14.78 2.09 6.19
N PRO A 99 15.57 2.93 5.49
CA PRO A 99 15.07 4.18 4.96
C PRO A 99 14.07 3.91 3.84
N GLY A 100 12.94 4.60 3.92
CA GLY A 100 11.86 4.53 2.95
C GLY A 100 11.36 5.91 2.55
N LYS A 101 10.81 6.00 1.33
CA LYS A 101 10.16 7.22 0.83
C LYS A 101 8.68 6.94 0.57
N VAL A 102 7.81 7.73 1.18
CA VAL A 102 6.36 7.66 0.95
C VAL A 102 6.08 8.08 -0.48
N MET A 103 5.38 7.22 -1.24
CA MET A 103 5.09 7.45 -2.64
C MET A 103 3.63 7.81 -2.86
N THR A 104 2.73 7.13 -2.15
CA THR A 104 1.29 7.37 -2.28
C THR A 104 0.61 7.02 -0.97
N ILE A 105 -0.33 7.86 -0.55
CA ILE A 105 -1.09 7.65 0.67
C ILE A 105 -2.53 7.28 0.33
N MET A 106 -3.06 6.27 1.01
CA MET A 106 -4.41 5.77 0.87
C MET A 106 -5.12 5.79 2.24
N PRO A 107 -6.46 5.80 2.30
CA PRO A 107 -7.17 5.80 3.58
C PRO A 107 -6.84 4.60 4.50
N PHE A 108 -6.42 3.48 3.92
CA PHE A 108 -6.06 2.26 4.66
C PHE A 108 -4.55 2.15 4.98
N GLY A 109 -3.69 3.02 4.45
CA GLY A 109 -2.25 2.90 4.61
C GLY A 109 -1.42 3.76 3.65
N ALA A 110 -0.12 3.54 3.61
CA ALA A 110 0.79 4.26 2.72
C ALA A 110 1.70 3.29 1.96
N PHE A 111 1.92 3.56 0.69
CA PHE A 111 2.93 2.89 -0.11
C PHE A 111 4.27 3.58 0.08
N VAL A 112 5.27 2.81 0.51
CA VAL A 112 6.61 3.29 0.82
C VAL A 112 7.60 2.50 -0.01
N THR A 113 8.47 3.21 -0.74
CA THR A 113 9.63 2.60 -1.40
C THR A 113 10.77 2.53 -0.41
N VAL A 114 11.17 1.32 -0.05
CA VAL A 114 12.25 1.03 0.88
C VAL A 114 13.52 0.79 0.11
N THR A 115 14.63 1.30 0.62
CA THR A 115 15.97 1.03 0.08
C THR A 115 16.70 0.08 1.02
N ALA A 116 17.03 -1.12 0.53
CA ALA A 116 17.88 -2.07 1.23
C ALA A 116 19.35 -1.60 1.23
N ARG A 117 20.17 -2.22 2.09
CA ARG A 117 21.59 -1.86 2.25
C ARG A 117 22.44 -2.05 1.01
N ASP A 118 22.06 -2.98 0.14
CA ASP A 118 22.69 -3.26 -1.14
C ASP A 118 22.30 -2.24 -2.24
N GLY A 119 21.46 -1.25 -1.90
CA GLY A 119 20.93 -0.25 -2.82
C GLY A 119 19.68 -0.70 -3.57
N THR A 120 19.19 -1.93 -3.32
CA THR A 120 17.98 -2.45 -3.94
C THR A 120 16.76 -1.70 -3.42
N LYS A 121 15.90 -1.24 -4.33
CA LYS A 121 14.67 -0.53 -3.99
C LYS A 121 13.47 -1.44 -4.21
N ALA A 122 12.62 -1.55 -3.20
CA ALA A 122 11.36 -2.28 -3.30
C ALA A 122 10.22 -1.47 -2.68
N ASP A 123 9.01 -1.68 -3.19
CA ASP A 123 7.83 -1.04 -2.65
C ASP A 123 7.12 -1.95 -1.66
N GLY A 124 6.67 -1.37 -0.55
CA GLY A 124 5.83 -2.05 0.42
C GLY A 124 4.68 -1.19 0.91
N LEU A 125 3.73 -1.84 1.54
CA LEU A 125 2.55 -1.21 2.12
C LEU A 125 2.69 -1.13 3.64
N VAL A 126 2.56 0.07 4.18
CA VAL A 126 2.37 0.30 5.62
C VAL A 126 0.87 0.44 5.87
N HIS A 127 0.28 -0.48 6.64
CA HIS A 127 -1.13 -0.36 7.01
C HIS A 127 -1.32 0.79 8.02
N LYS A 128 -2.48 1.43 8.07
CA LYS A 128 -2.75 2.53 9.03
C LYS A 128 -2.49 2.15 10.50
N SER A 129 -2.73 0.89 10.84
CA SER A 129 -2.45 0.33 12.16
C SER A 129 -0.96 0.17 12.47
N ASP A 130 -0.10 0.34 11.47
CA ASP A 130 1.36 0.16 11.54
C ASP A 130 2.12 1.49 11.34
N ILE A 131 1.41 2.61 11.18
CA ILE A 131 2.01 3.95 11.04
C ILE A 131 2.45 4.51 12.40
N LYS A 132 1.59 4.46 13.41
CA LYS A 132 1.85 5.07 14.72
C LYS A 132 1.15 4.33 15.87
N GLU A 133 1.72 4.41 17.08
CA GLU A 133 1.18 3.76 18.29
C GLU A 133 -0.25 4.24 18.61
N SER A 134 -0.51 5.53 18.38
CA SER A 134 -1.84 6.15 18.50
C SER A 134 -2.76 5.73 17.35
N PHE A 135 -4.06 5.72 17.59
CA PHE A 135 -5.05 5.49 16.54
C PHE A 135 -4.94 6.55 15.43
N VAL A 136 -4.82 6.09 14.19
CA VAL A 136 -4.79 6.93 12.99
C VAL A 136 -6.07 6.68 12.19
N ARG A 137 -6.91 7.72 12.04
CA ARG A 137 -8.14 7.65 11.24
C ARG A 137 -7.80 7.57 9.75
N ASN A 138 -6.95 8.47 9.28
CA ASN A 138 -6.47 8.52 7.91
C ASN A 138 -4.95 8.71 7.90
N ALA A 139 -4.26 7.93 7.07
CA ALA A 139 -2.81 8.04 6.91
C ALA A 139 -2.36 9.41 6.38
N GLN A 140 -3.23 10.12 5.64
CA GLN A 140 -2.93 11.47 5.10
C GLN A 140 -2.78 12.55 6.18
N GLU A 141 -3.30 12.31 7.40
CA GLU A 141 -3.14 13.25 8.51
C GLU A 141 -1.75 13.19 9.15
N VAL A 142 -1.04 12.08 8.94
CA VAL A 142 0.21 11.76 9.65
C VAL A 142 1.40 11.55 8.72
N LEU A 143 1.16 11.34 7.44
CA LEU A 143 2.18 11.15 6.42
C LEU A 143 1.96 12.13 5.26
N GLN A 144 3.04 12.48 4.57
CA GLN A 144 3.03 13.28 3.35
C GLN A 144 3.66 12.51 2.18
N GLU A 145 3.14 12.70 0.97
CA GLU A 145 3.75 12.13 -0.22
C GLU A 145 5.14 12.73 -0.44
N GLY A 146 6.13 11.89 -0.72
CA GLY A 146 7.54 12.27 -0.82
C GLY A 146 8.30 12.29 0.51
N GLN A 147 7.64 12.13 1.65
CA GLN A 147 8.27 12.12 2.97
C GLN A 147 9.23 10.93 3.14
N GLU A 148 10.39 11.19 3.74
CA GLU A 148 11.32 10.13 4.18
C GLU A 148 10.90 9.59 5.56
N VAL A 149 10.86 8.26 5.66
CA VAL A 149 10.35 7.52 6.81
C VAL A 149 11.22 6.30 7.08
N GLU A 150 11.31 5.88 8.34
CA GLU A 150 11.96 4.61 8.69
C GLU A 150 10.90 3.51 8.81
N VAL A 151 11.14 2.39 8.13
CA VAL A 151 10.22 1.26 8.10
C VAL A 151 10.97 -0.05 8.27
N ARG A 152 10.32 -1.03 8.89
CA ARG A 152 10.81 -2.41 8.99
C ARG A 152 9.94 -3.35 8.17
N VAL A 153 10.54 -4.44 7.72
CA VAL A 153 9.84 -5.48 6.95
C VAL A 153 9.11 -6.42 7.92
N LEU A 154 7.79 -6.53 7.77
CA LEU A 154 6.97 -7.50 8.52
C LEU A 154 6.92 -8.85 7.80
N SER A 155 6.65 -8.80 6.50
CA SER A 155 6.50 -9.98 5.67
C SER A 155 6.73 -9.65 4.21
N VAL A 156 7.25 -10.63 3.46
CA VAL A 156 7.50 -10.55 2.03
C VAL A 156 6.77 -11.71 1.35
N ASP A 157 5.92 -11.41 0.37
CA ASP A 157 5.26 -12.38 -0.50
C ASP A 157 5.87 -12.26 -1.90
N LEU A 158 6.79 -13.16 -2.22
CA LEU A 158 7.47 -13.21 -3.52
C LEU A 158 6.52 -13.56 -4.67
N LYS A 159 5.50 -14.39 -4.42
CA LYS A 159 4.54 -14.83 -5.45
C LYS A 159 3.65 -13.69 -5.93
N LYS A 160 3.23 -12.84 -4.99
CA LYS A 160 2.40 -11.67 -5.28
C LYS A 160 3.20 -10.40 -5.47
N SER A 161 4.52 -10.46 -5.31
CA SER A 161 5.43 -9.31 -5.29
C SER A 161 4.97 -8.21 -4.33
N ARG A 162 4.58 -8.59 -3.11
CA ARG A 162 4.07 -7.68 -2.07
C ARG A 162 4.94 -7.72 -0.84
N MET A 163 5.17 -6.55 -0.24
CA MET A 163 5.87 -6.40 1.04
C MET A 163 4.98 -5.66 2.03
N SER A 164 4.86 -6.19 3.24
CA SER A 164 4.19 -5.51 4.36
C SER A 164 5.24 -4.85 5.23
N LEU A 165 5.00 -3.59 5.55
CA LEU A 165 5.93 -2.72 6.28
C LEU A 165 5.30 -2.19 7.55
N SER A 166 6.13 -1.87 8.53
CA SER A 166 5.70 -1.20 9.76
C SER A 166 6.64 -0.06 10.11
N MET A 167 6.08 1.06 10.55
CA MET A 167 6.83 2.17 11.15
C MET A 167 6.92 2.02 12.68
N LYS A 168 6.19 1.05 13.25
CA LYS A 168 6.19 0.80 14.69
C LYS A 168 7.42 0.06 15.13
N ARG A 169 7.86 0.37 16.35
CA ARG A 169 8.81 -0.47 17.06
C ARG A 169 8.19 -1.85 17.30
N PRO A 170 8.98 -2.93 17.19
CA PRO A 170 8.50 -4.24 17.61
C PRO A 170 8.06 -4.14 19.07
N ARG A 171 6.84 -4.61 19.34
CA ARG A 171 6.41 -4.80 20.74
C ARG A 171 7.37 -5.78 21.38
N THR A 172 7.75 -5.52 22.63
CA THR A 172 8.56 -6.46 23.40
C THR A 172 7.88 -7.81 23.34
N ASP A 173 8.63 -8.84 22.94
CA ASP A 173 8.14 -10.20 22.89
C ASP A 173 7.79 -10.67 24.30
N VAL A 174 6.49 -10.68 24.59
CA VAL A 174 5.93 -11.09 25.89
C VAL A 174 5.64 -12.60 25.94
N SER A 175 5.91 -13.35 24.87
CA SER A 175 5.65 -14.81 24.84
C SER A 175 6.36 -15.55 25.97
N ARG A 176 7.55 -15.10 26.38
CA ARG A 176 8.30 -15.63 27.53
C ARG A 176 7.58 -15.49 28.88
N PHE A 177 6.51 -14.71 28.93
CA PHE A 177 5.69 -14.51 30.12
C PHE A 177 4.34 -15.22 30.05
N ALA A 178 4.03 -15.91 28.94
CA ALA A 178 2.73 -16.57 28.74
C ALA A 178 2.47 -17.70 29.75
N ASP A 179 3.52 -18.44 30.12
CA ASP A 179 3.43 -19.58 31.03
C ASP A 179 3.63 -19.20 32.51
N ILE A 180 3.67 -17.90 32.82
CA ILE A 180 3.89 -17.42 34.19
C ILE A 180 2.53 -17.37 34.92
N PRO A 181 2.37 -18.11 36.02
CA PRO A 181 1.16 -18.05 36.84
C PRO A 181 0.92 -16.64 37.40
N PRO A 182 -0.34 -16.20 37.54
CA PRO A 182 -0.67 -14.84 38.00
C PRO A 182 -0.22 -14.54 39.44
N ASP A 183 0.05 -15.57 40.25
CA ASP A 183 0.55 -15.50 41.62
C ASP A 183 2.09 -15.48 41.72
N LYS A 184 2.79 -15.65 40.59
CA LYS A 184 4.25 -15.68 40.58
C LYS A 184 4.83 -14.26 40.56
N TRP A 185 5.56 -13.94 41.63
CA TRP A 185 6.28 -12.67 41.75
C TRP A 185 7.45 -12.60 40.77
N LEU A 186 7.57 -11.48 40.07
CA LEU A 186 8.69 -11.19 39.18
C LEU A 186 9.49 -10.00 39.72
N ASN A 187 10.82 -10.13 39.65
CA ASN A 187 11.71 -9.03 39.95
C ASN A 187 11.77 -8.07 38.75
N GLY A 188 11.63 -6.77 39.04
CA GLY A 188 11.69 -5.74 38.01
C GLY A 188 12.27 -4.44 38.52
N MET A 189 12.84 -3.68 37.60
CA MET A 189 13.41 -2.35 37.84
C MET A 189 12.40 -1.28 37.42
N VAL A 190 12.07 -0.36 38.32
CA VAL A 190 11.22 0.79 37.98
C VAL A 190 12.00 1.71 37.03
N LEU A 191 11.49 1.89 35.83
CA LEU A 191 12.09 2.77 34.83
C LEU A 191 11.67 4.22 35.03
N ARG A 192 10.37 4.44 35.26
CA ARG A 192 9.79 5.79 35.43
C ARG A 192 8.43 5.73 36.10
N PHE A 193 8.04 6.88 36.66
CA PHE A 193 6.70 7.12 37.18
C PHE A 193 5.89 7.97 36.19
N ALA A 194 4.58 7.76 36.18
CA ALA A 194 3.58 8.56 35.49
C ALA A 194 2.43 8.85 36.45
N SER A 195 1.59 9.82 36.12
CA SER A 195 0.42 10.20 36.94
C SER A 195 -0.56 9.05 37.20
N PHE A 196 -0.55 8.03 36.34
CA PHE A 196 -1.43 6.85 36.44
C PHE A 196 -0.71 5.56 36.87
N GLY A 197 0.59 5.60 37.19
CA GLY A 197 1.30 4.41 37.66
C GLY A 197 2.81 4.41 37.41
N ALA A 198 3.45 3.26 37.64
CA ALA A 198 4.88 3.06 37.44
C ALA A 198 5.14 2.10 36.28
N PHE A 199 6.11 2.43 35.43
CA PHE A 199 6.59 1.54 34.38
C PHE A 199 7.76 0.73 34.93
N VAL A 200 7.58 -0.59 35.05
CA VAL A 200 8.58 -1.51 35.59
C VAL A 200 9.07 -2.42 34.47
N ARG A 201 10.39 -2.50 34.28
CA ARG A 201 11.03 -3.50 33.42
C ARG A 201 11.22 -4.77 34.24
N VAL A 202 10.49 -5.82 33.88
CA VAL A 202 10.61 -7.16 34.48
C VAL A 202 11.51 -8.04 33.63
N THR A 203 12.36 -8.83 34.29
CA THR A 203 13.19 -9.83 33.62
C THR A 203 12.36 -11.09 33.40
N ALA A 204 12.35 -11.61 32.17
CA ALA A 204 11.70 -12.88 31.89
C ALA A 204 12.43 -14.00 32.67
N PRO A 205 11.71 -14.97 33.26
CA PRO A 205 12.35 -16.17 33.79
C PRO A 205 13.08 -16.87 32.64
N THR A 206 14.40 -16.97 32.72
CA THR A 206 15.22 -17.75 31.80
C THR A 206 14.77 -19.20 31.86
N GLY A 207 13.96 -19.62 30.90
CA GLY A 207 13.76 -21.03 30.64
C GLY A 207 14.98 -21.56 29.92
N GLU A 208 15.96 -22.09 30.66
CA GLU A 208 16.83 -23.13 30.12
C GLU A 208 15.91 -24.25 29.62
N LYS A 209 15.81 -24.43 28.31
CA LYS A 209 15.41 -25.71 27.76
C LYS A 209 16.59 -26.65 27.91
N THR A 210 16.60 -27.45 28.96
CA THR A 210 17.43 -28.66 29.02
C THR A 210 16.74 -29.72 28.16
N GLU A 211 17.45 -30.17 27.12
CA GLU A 211 17.24 -31.32 26.20
C GLU A 211 15.82 -31.78 25.82
#